data_AF-A0A2X3IFJ2-F1
#
_entry.id   AF-A0A2X3IFJ2-F1
#
_cell.length_a   1.000
_cell.length_b   1.000
_cell.length_c   1.000
_cell.angle_alpha   90.00
_cell.angle_beta   90.00
_cell.angle_gamma   90.00
#
_symmetry.space_group_name_H-M   'P 1'
#
loop_
_entity.id
_entity.type
_entity.pdbx_description
1 polymer ?
#
loop_
_entity_poly.entity_id
_entity_poly.type
_entity_poly.pdbx_seq_one_letter_code
_entity_poly.pdbx_strand_id
1 'polypeptide(L)' 'MELLEEHRCFEGWQQRWRHPSTVLNCPMTFSIFLPPPASATPPPVVYWLFRADLQR' A
#
# COMPACT_ATOMS: atom_id res chain seq x y z
N MET A 1 -11.27 5.24 2.53
CA MET A 1 -9.82 5.17 2.30
C MET A 1 -9.32 6.57 2.04
N GLU A 2 -8.14 6.90 2.56
CA GLU A 2 -7.47 8.20 2.42
C GLU A 2 -6.04 7.97 1.88
N LEU A 3 -5.67 8.65 0.79
CA LEU A 3 -4.30 8.63 0.26
C LEU A 3 -3.46 9.62 1.07
N LEU A 4 -2.40 9.12 1.73
CA LEU A 4 -1.52 9.93 2.57
C LEU A 4 -0.30 10.44 1.79
N GLU A 5 0.32 9.57 0.99
CA GLU A 5 1.55 9.87 0.23
C GLU A 5 1.53 9.10 -1.09
N GLU A 6 2.13 9.67 -2.14
CA GLU A 6 2.34 9.05 -3.43
C GLU A 6 3.66 9.49 -4.04
N HIS A 7 4.48 8.52 -4.47
CA HIS A 7 5.80 8.74 -5.03
C HIS A 7 5.97 7.91 -6.30
N ARG A 8 6.46 8.53 -7.37
CA ARG A 8 6.84 7.80 -8.59
C ARG A 8 8.15 7.06 -8.35
N CYS A 9 8.19 5.75 -8.58
CA CYS A 9 9.43 4.96 -8.48
C CYS A 9 9.36 3.72 -9.39
N PHE A 10 10.48 3.36 -10.02
CA PHE A 10 10.60 2.19 -10.91
C PHE A 10 9.46 2.07 -11.93
N GLU A 11 9.09 3.20 -12.56
CA GLU A 11 7.96 3.29 -13.50
C GLU A 11 6.58 2.90 -12.92
N GLY A 12 6.51 2.69 -11.61
CA GLY A 12 5.33 2.44 -10.81
C GLY A 12 5.05 3.58 -9.81
N TRP A 13 4.14 3.31 -8.88
CA TRP A 13 3.74 4.24 -7.83
C TRP A 13 3.87 3.56 -6.48
N GLN A 14 4.61 4.19 -5.57
CA GLN A 14 4.60 3.84 -4.16
C GLN A 14 3.58 4.73 -3.47
N GLN A 15 2.56 4.13 -2.89
CA GLN A 15 1.48 4.85 -2.20
C GLN A 15 1.40 4.43 -0.73
N ARG A 16 1.00 5.37 0.11
CA ARG A 16 0.63 5.11 1.51
C ARG A 16 -0.83 5.49 1.73
N TRP A 17 -1.60 4.57 2.29
CA TRP A 17 -3.04 4.71 2.48
C TRP A 17 -3.42 4.57 3.96
N ARG A 18 -4.52 5.21 4.35
CA ARG A 18 -5.17 5.04 5.65
C ARG A 18 -6.61 4.58 5.48
N HIS A 19 -7.05 3.67 6.33
CA HIS A 19 -8.46 3.30 6.44
C HIS A 19 -8.85 2.98 7.89
N PRO A 20 -10.10 3.22 8.30
CA PRO A 20 -10.61 2.68 9.55
C PRO A 20 -10.74 1.16 9.43
N SER A 21 -10.12 0.41 10.34
CA SER A 21 -10.28 -1.04 10.43
C SER A 21 -11.40 -1.38 11.41
N THR A 22 -12.42 -2.09 10.94
CA THR A 22 -13.52 -2.58 11.80
C THR A 22 -13.07 -3.69 12.73
N VAL A 23 -12.12 -4.52 12.30
CA VAL A 23 -11.60 -5.65 13.07
C VAL A 23 -10.69 -5.18 14.21
N LEU A 24 -9.85 -4.17 13.95
CA LEU A 24 -8.89 -3.64 14.92
C LEU A 24 -9.41 -2.40 15.66
N ASN A 25 -10.57 -1.88 15.26
CA ASN A 25 -11.21 -0.69 15.82
C ASN A 25 -10.29 0.55 15.89
N CYS A 26 -9.43 0.73 14.89
CA CYS A 26 -8.52 1.86 14.81
C CYS A 26 -8.19 2.23 13.34
N PRO A 27 -7.68 3.44 13.08
CA PRO A 27 -7.11 3.79 11.78
C PRO A 27 -5.83 2.98 11.52
N MET A 28 -5.81 2.25 10.41
CA MET A 28 -4.66 1.47 9.95
C MET A 28 -4.00 2.17 8.76
N THR A 29 -2.68 2.16 8.74
CA THR A 29 -1.88 2.66 7.63
C THR A 29 -1.11 1.52 6.98
N PHE A 30 -1.16 1.43 5.66
CA PHE A 30 -0.43 0.44 4.87
C PHE A 30 0.16 1.10 3.61
N SER A 31 1.11 0.42 2.99
CA SER A 31 1.72 0.85 1.73
C SER A 31 1.42 -0.13 0.60
N ILE A 32 1.29 0.39 -0.62
CA ILE A 32 1.14 -0.40 -1.85
C ILE A 32 2.18 0.10 -2.85
N PHE A 33 2.89 -0.84 -3.48
CA PHE A 33 3.61 -0.57 -4.72
C PHE A 33 2.74 -1.02 -5.90
N LEU A 34 2.38 -0.08 -6.77
CA LEU A 34 1.68 -0.33 -8.02
C LEU A 34 2.70 -0.36 -9.17
N PRO A 35 3.04 -1.53 -9.74
CA PRO A 35 3.95 -1.59 -10.87
C PRO A 35 3.32 -0.95 -12.12
N PRO A 36 4.13 -0.59 -13.14
CA PRO A 36 3.59 -0.20 -14.44
C PRO A 36 2.63 -1.28 -14.97
N PRO A 37 1.52 -0.89 -15.63
CA PRO A 37 0.58 -1.87 -16.18
C PRO A 37 1.28 -2.75 -17.22
N ALA A 38 1.38 -4.05 -16.95
CA ALA A 38 1.96 -5.01 -17.90
C ALA A 38 0.93 -5.56 -18.90
N SER A 39 -0.36 -5.56 -18.54
CA SER A 39 -1.46 -6.03 -19.38
C SER A 39 -2.80 -5.45 -18.90
N ALA A 40 -3.90 -5.74 -19.62
CA ALA A 40 -5.26 -5.40 -19.18
C ALA A 40 -5.75 -6.24 -17.98
N THR A 41 -5.06 -7.34 -17.66
CA THR A 41 -5.40 -8.20 -16.52
C THR A 41 -4.74 -7.66 -15.25
N PRO A 42 -5.48 -7.56 -14.12
CA PRO A 42 -4.89 -7.17 -12.85
C PRO A 42 -3.70 -8.06 -12.46
N PRO A 43 -2.58 -7.50 -11.97
CA PRO A 43 -1.43 -8.29 -11.57
C PRO A 43 -1.72 -9.10 -10.29
N PRO A 44 -0.96 -10.19 -10.04
CA PRO A 44 -1.00 -10.87 -8.76
C PRO A 44 -0.56 -9.93 -7.61
N VAL A 45 -1.09 -10.17 -6.41
CA VAL A 45 -0.76 -9.39 -5.21
C VAL A 45 0.17 -10.19 -4.31
N VAL A 46 1.24 -9.57 -3.83
CA VAL A 46 2.14 -10.11 -2.81
C VAL A 46 1.98 -9.30 -1.53
N TYR A 47 1.64 -9.98 -0.43
CA TYR A 47 1.62 -9.37 0.89
C TYR A 47 2.99 -9.50 1.54
N TRP A 48 3.58 -8.35 1.86
CA TRP A 48 4.78 -8.31 2.67
C TRP A 48 4.42 -7.90 4.11
N LEU A 49 4.71 -8.80 5.06
CA LEU A 49 4.42 -8.58 6.48
C LEU A 49 5.67 -8.08 7.19
N PHE A 50 5.63 -6.83 7.65
CA PHE A 50 6.67 -6.26 8.49
C PHE A 50 6.30 -6.38 9.97
N ARG A 51 7.30 -6.33 10.85
CA ARG A 51 7.02 -6.05 12.26
C ARG A 51 6.64 -4.57 12.42
N ALA A 52 5.73 -4.32 13.37
CA ALA A 52 5.18 -3.00 13.63
C ALA A 52 6.21 -1.98 14.18
N ASP A 53 7.39 -2.42 14.59
CA ASP A 53 8.45 -1.58 15.17
C ASP A 53 9.41 -0.96 14.14
N LEU A 54 9.23 -1.24 12.84
CA LEU A 54 10.19 -0.84 11.80
C LEU A 54 9.94 0.55 11.17
N GLN A 55 8.93 1.30 11.62
CA GLN A 55 8.64 2.65 11.12
C GLN A 55 9.17 3.70 12.11
N ARG A 56 10.47 3.97 12.03
CA ARG A 56 11.04 5.25 12.46
C ARG A 56 11.22 6.15 11.25
#